data_AF-A0A8T4MZ03-F1
#
_entry.id   AF-A0A8T4MZ03-F1
#
_cell.length_a   1.000
_cell.length_b   1.000
_cell.length_c   1.000
_cell.angle_alpha   90.00
_cell.angle_beta   90.00
_cell.angle_gamma   90.00
#
_symmetry.space_group_name_H-M   'P 1'
#
loop_
_entity.id
_entity.type
_entity.pdbx_description
1 polymer ?
#
loop_
_entity_poly.entity_id
_entity_poly.type
_entity_poly.pdbx_seq_one_letter_code
_entity_poly.pdbx_strand_id
1 'polypeptide(L)'
;MMGDKKGNFKLIMLIMIISLLIAGFWNELPWLKNSIHAVLNPSAGFLINWNLNLGMLIVVFIITFLTTLIQKYATDQVALKELKKEQKIVRDEMKKYKDHPEKMMELQKKQLEFIPKTMKLSMRSFAYTGVPFILFFRWFNDYFTSIGEPVFIGFMGWFIFYLLASIIFSSILRKWMDVV
;
A
#
# COMPACT_ATOMS: atom_id res chain seq x y z
N MET A 1 18.14 24.77 5.99
CA MET A 1 18.34 24.08 7.29
C MET A 1 17.31 22.97 7.41
N MET A 2 17.64 21.74 6.99
CA MET A 2 16.76 20.58 7.15
C MET A 2 17.15 19.84 8.42
N GLY A 3 16.46 20.19 9.51
CA GLY A 3 16.65 19.61 10.82
C GLY A 3 16.51 18.09 10.82
N ASP A 4 17.40 17.49 11.60
CA ASP A 4 17.55 16.10 11.98
C ASP A 4 16.23 15.29 12.03
N LYS A 5 15.93 14.54 10.96
CA LYS A 5 14.74 13.66 10.87
C LYS A 5 14.97 12.27 11.49
N LYS A 6 15.81 12.14 12.52
CA LYS A 6 15.99 10.88 13.26
C LYS A 6 14.78 10.52 14.15
N GLY A 7 13.87 11.46 14.41
CA GLY A 7 12.64 11.24 15.17
C GLY A 7 11.50 10.50 14.45
N ASN A 8 11.59 10.30 13.13
CA ASN A 8 10.42 9.87 12.35
C ASN A 8 10.22 8.34 12.28
N PHE A 9 11.27 7.52 12.39
CA PHE A 9 11.15 6.06 12.23
C PHE A 9 10.37 5.42 13.40
N LYS A 10 10.73 5.76 14.65
CA LYS A 10 10.04 5.24 15.85
C LYS A 10 8.57 5.66 15.88
N LEU A 11 8.27 6.89 15.48
CA LEU A 11 6.90 7.39 15.38
C LEU A 11 6.08 6.59 14.35
N ILE A 12 6.66 6.33 13.17
CA ILE A 12 5.99 5.51 12.14
C ILE A 12 5.71 4.09 12.65
N MET A 13 6.70 3.45 13.28
CA MET A 13 6.52 2.12 13.87
C MET A 13 5.42 2.11 14.93
N LEU A 14 5.38 3.12 15.79
CA LEU A 14 4.32 3.29 16.79
C LEU A 14 2.94 3.42 16.14
N ILE A 15 2.81 4.25 15.10
CA ILE A 15 1.57 4.42 14.33
C ILE A 15 1.11 3.09 13.74
N MET A 16 2.03 2.30 13.17
CA MET A 16 1.70 0.98 12.62
C MET A 16 1.21 0.02 13.70
N ILE A 17 1.90 -0.06 14.85
CA ILE A 17 1.48 -0.91 15.97
C ILE A 17 0.09 -0.49 16.47
N ILE A 18 -0.14 0.81 16.66
CA ILE A 18 -1.45 1.33 17.06
C ILE A 18 -2.52 0.94 16.03
N SER A 19 -2.22 1.04 14.74
CA SER A 19 -3.16 0.66 13.68
C SER A 19 -3.51 -0.83 13.70
N LEU A 20 -2.53 -1.69 13.98
CA LEU A 20 -2.74 -3.13 14.12
C LEU A 20 -3.55 -3.46 15.38
N LEU A 21 -3.30 -2.76 16.49
CA LEU A 21 -4.12 -2.90 17.71
C LEU A 21 -5.56 -2.47 17.44
N ILE A 22 -5.77 -1.32 16.81
CA ILE A 22 -7.11 -0.85 16.41
C ILE A 22 -7.81 -1.88 15.54
N ALA A 23 -7.11 -2.48 14.58
CA ALA A 23 -7.67 -3.56 13.78
C ALA A 23 -8.03 -4.78 14.65
N GLY A 24 -7.12 -5.24 15.52
CA GLY A 24 -7.37 -6.38 16.41
C GLY A 24 -8.58 -6.19 17.33
N PHE A 25 -8.75 -4.98 17.86
CA PHE A 25 -9.85 -4.59 18.74
C PHE A 25 -11.02 -3.93 18.00
N TRP A 26 -11.15 -4.13 16.68
CA TRP A 26 -12.17 -3.48 15.86
C TRP A 26 -13.60 -3.62 16.40
N ASN A 27 -13.95 -4.81 16.92
CA ASN A 27 -15.26 -5.08 17.48
C ASN A 27 -15.47 -4.50 18.89
N GLU A 28 -14.38 -4.28 19.63
CA GLU A 28 -14.37 -3.70 20.98
C GLU A 28 -14.35 -2.16 20.97
N LEU A 29 -14.29 -1.54 19.78
CA LEU A 29 -14.28 -0.09 19.61
C LEU A 29 -15.53 0.42 18.86
N PRO A 30 -16.75 0.35 19.47
CA PRO A 30 -17.99 0.76 18.80
C PRO A 30 -17.97 2.20 18.31
N TRP A 31 -17.40 3.13 19.09
CA TRP A 31 -17.33 4.55 18.72
C TRP A 31 -16.54 4.75 17.42
N LEU A 32 -15.43 4.04 17.26
CA LEU A 32 -14.58 4.12 16.07
C LEU A 32 -15.26 3.44 14.89
N LYS A 33 -15.75 2.21 15.10
CA LYS A 33 -16.49 1.45 14.10
C LYS A 33 -17.65 2.26 13.54
N ASN A 34 -18.52 2.76 14.40
CA ASN A 34 -19.70 3.54 14.00
C ASN A 34 -19.32 4.82 13.25
N SER A 35 -18.23 5.49 13.66
CA SER A 35 -17.75 6.70 12.98
C SER A 35 -17.28 6.39 11.56
N ILE A 36 -16.49 5.33 11.38
CA ILE A 36 -16.01 4.91 10.06
C ILE A 36 -17.18 4.49 9.16
N HIS A 37 -18.13 3.71 9.69
CA HIS A 37 -19.36 3.33 8.98
C HIS A 37 -20.19 4.55 8.58
N ALA A 38 -20.35 5.54 9.45
CA ALA A 38 -21.11 6.76 9.16
C ALA A 38 -20.51 7.58 8.01
N VAL A 39 -19.18 7.53 7.81
CA VAL A 39 -18.50 8.23 6.71
C VAL A 39 -18.50 7.41 5.42
N LEU A 40 -18.22 6.11 5.52
CA LEU A 40 -18.01 5.25 4.35
C LEU A 40 -19.32 4.70 3.75
N ASN A 41 -20.35 4.44 4.55
CA ASN A 41 -21.64 3.95 4.07
C ASN A 41 -22.32 4.91 3.07
N PRO A 42 -22.46 6.22 3.33
CA PRO A 42 -23.09 7.14 2.37
C PRO A 42 -22.21 7.47 1.16
N SER A 43 -20.92 7.10 1.19
CA SER A 43 -19.98 7.36 0.11
C SER A 43 -19.66 6.08 -0.67
N ALA A 44 -18.66 5.32 -0.24
CA ALA A 44 -18.25 4.07 -0.88
C ALA A 44 -19.38 3.03 -0.87
N GLY A 45 -20.15 2.93 0.22
CA GLY A 45 -21.29 2.02 0.32
C GLY A 45 -22.39 2.35 -0.69
N PHE A 46 -22.74 3.63 -0.87
CA PHE A 46 -23.70 4.07 -1.88
C PHE A 46 -23.27 3.67 -3.30
N LEU A 47 -21.99 3.88 -3.64
CA LEU A 47 -21.45 3.49 -4.95
C LEU A 47 -21.54 1.97 -5.19
N ILE A 48 -21.18 1.16 -4.20
CA ILE A 48 -21.20 -0.30 -4.30
C ILE A 48 -22.65 -0.81 -4.38
N ASN A 49 -23.59 -0.21 -3.64
CA ASN A 49 -25.00 -0.56 -3.70
C ASN A 49 -25.66 -0.21 -5.04
N TRP A 50 -25.23 0.88 -5.70
CA TRP A 50 -25.77 1.25 -7.00
C TRP A 50 -25.48 0.20 -8.08
N ASN A 51 -24.24 -0.28 -8.12
CA ASN A 51 -23.86 -1.42 -8.94
C ASN A 51 -22.65 -2.09 -8.31
N LEU A 52 -22.80 -3.36 -7.92
CA LEU A 52 -21.76 -4.08 -7.19
C LEU A 52 -20.39 -4.00 -7.88
N ASN A 53 -20.32 -4.40 -9.16
CA ASN A 53 -19.07 -4.52 -9.88
C ASN A 53 -18.48 -3.14 -10.24
N LEU A 54 -19.30 -2.24 -10.80
CA LEU A 54 -18.84 -0.90 -11.20
C LEU A 54 -18.54 -0.01 -10.00
N GLY A 55 -19.37 -0.06 -8.96
CA GLY A 55 -19.15 0.66 -7.71
C GLY A 55 -17.85 0.25 -7.04
N MET A 56 -17.59 -1.05 -6.93
CA MET A 56 -16.31 -1.55 -6.43
C MET A 56 -15.14 -1.10 -7.32
N LEU A 57 -15.28 -1.17 -8.64
CA LEU A 57 -14.23 -0.73 -9.57
C LEU A 57 -13.88 0.75 -9.37
N ILE A 58 -14.89 1.62 -9.23
CA ILE A 58 -14.73 3.06 -8.98
C ILE A 58 -14.04 3.29 -7.63
N VAL A 59 -14.48 2.60 -6.57
CA VAL A 59 -13.88 2.71 -5.24
C VAL A 59 -12.40 2.31 -5.27
N VAL A 60 -12.07 1.17 -5.89
CA VAL A 60 -10.68 0.72 -6.03
C VAL A 60 -9.86 1.72 -6.83
N PHE A 61 -10.40 2.28 -7.91
CA PHE A 61 -9.73 3.31 -8.69
C PHE A 61 -9.40 4.54 -7.84
N ILE A 62 -10.38 5.09 -7.11
CA ILE A 62 -10.20 6.27 -6.26
C ILE A 62 -9.13 6.01 -5.20
N ILE A 63 -9.19 4.88 -4.51
CA ILE A 63 -8.20 4.54 -3.46
C ILE A 63 -6.81 4.38 -4.07
N THR A 64 -6.71 3.68 -5.20
CA THR A 64 -5.43 3.49 -5.88
C THR A 64 -4.86 4.82 -6.36
N PHE A 65 -5.72 5.72 -6.83
CA PHE A 65 -5.35 7.07 -7.22
C PHE A 65 -4.84 7.91 -6.04
N LEU A 66 -5.59 7.96 -4.94
CA LEU A 66 -5.20 8.70 -3.73
C LEU A 66 -3.91 8.16 -3.12
N THR A 67 -3.77 6.83 -3.03
CA THR A 67 -2.54 6.21 -2.51
C THR A 67 -1.34 6.46 -3.42
N THR A 68 -1.51 6.47 -4.74
CA THR A 68 -0.45 6.82 -5.69
C THR A 68 -0.05 8.30 -5.58
N LEU A 69 -1.01 9.21 -5.36
CA LEU A 69 -0.73 10.62 -5.09
C LEU A 69 0.07 10.79 -3.80
N ILE A 70 -0.37 10.15 -2.71
CA ILE A 70 0.35 10.18 -1.43
C ILE A 70 1.76 9.64 -1.62
N GLN A 71 1.93 8.52 -2.32
CA GLN A 71 3.26 7.96 -2.60
C GLN A 71 4.13 8.96 -3.37
N LYS A 72 3.58 9.62 -4.39
CA LYS A 72 4.29 10.62 -5.20
C LYS A 72 4.83 11.76 -4.35
N TYR A 73 4.00 12.33 -3.48
CA TYR A 73 4.34 13.55 -2.73
C TYR A 73 4.99 13.27 -1.37
N ALA A 74 4.76 12.10 -0.77
CA ALA A 74 5.30 11.74 0.53
C ALA A 74 6.69 11.08 0.46
N THR A 75 7.14 10.64 -0.72
CA THR A 75 8.45 10.00 -0.91
C THR A 75 9.35 10.80 -1.85
N ASP A 76 10.66 10.65 -1.66
CA ASP A 76 11.65 11.23 -2.56
C ASP A 76 11.76 10.37 -3.82
N GLN A 77 11.01 10.75 -4.86
CA GLN A 77 10.95 10.01 -6.12
C GLN A 77 12.31 9.99 -6.84
N VAL A 78 13.12 11.05 -6.73
CA VAL A 78 14.42 11.12 -7.40
C VAL A 78 15.37 10.12 -6.75
N ALA A 79 15.49 10.16 -5.42
CA ALA A 79 16.31 9.22 -4.67
C ALA A 79 15.86 7.76 -4.86
N LEU A 80 14.55 7.51 -4.94
CA LEU A 80 14.01 6.17 -5.21
C LEU A 80 14.34 5.67 -6.62
N LYS A 81 14.28 6.55 -7.65
CA LYS A 81 14.66 6.19 -9.03
C LYS A 81 16.13 5.84 -9.12
N GLU A 82 16.99 6.65 -8.50
CA GLU A 82 18.43 6.42 -8.45
C GLU A 82 18.75 5.09 -7.75
N LEU A 83 18.15 4.85 -6.57
CA LEU A 83 18.33 3.60 -5.84
C LEU A 83 17.86 2.38 -6.64
N LYS A 84 16.74 2.48 -7.38
CA LYS A 84 16.29 1.41 -8.28
C LYS A 84 17.25 1.16 -9.44
N LYS A 85 17.90 2.21 -9.98
CA LYS A 85 18.93 2.06 -11.01
C LYS A 85 20.13 1.30 -10.46
N GLU A 86 20.63 1.66 -9.27
CA GLU A 86 21.73 0.96 -8.60
C GLU A 86 21.39 -0.51 -8.33
N GLN A 87 20.18 -0.79 -7.80
CA GLN A 87 19.70 -2.15 -7.60
C GLN A 87 19.65 -2.95 -8.91
N LYS A 88 19.24 -2.31 -10.01
CA LYS A 88 19.20 -2.95 -11.34
C LYS A 88 20.62 -3.29 -11.82
N ILE A 89 21.58 -2.38 -11.65
CA ILE A 89 22.99 -2.62 -12.02
C ILE A 89 23.53 -3.83 -11.26
N VAL A 90 23.38 -3.86 -9.93
CA VAL A 90 23.83 -4.98 -9.09
C VAL A 90 23.13 -6.29 -9.50
N ARG A 91 21.84 -6.25 -9.81
CA ARG A 91 21.10 -7.42 -10.29
C ARG A 91 21.61 -7.93 -11.64
N ASP A 92 21.94 -7.03 -12.54
CA ASP A 92 22.46 -7.42 -13.85
C ASP A 92 23.93 -7.91 -13.74
N GLU A 93 24.72 -7.41 -12.79
CA GLU A 93 26.02 -7.98 -12.43
C GLU A 93 25.91 -9.39 -11.84
N MET A 94 24.95 -9.64 -10.94
CA MET A 94 24.71 -10.99 -10.41
C MET A 94 24.39 -12.00 -11.52
N LYS A 95 23.68 -11.57 -12.57
CA LYS A 95 23.42 -12.45 -13.72
C LYS A 95 24.68 -12.78 -14.53
N LYS A 96 25.68 -11.89 -14.55
CA LYS A 96 26.96 -12.09 -15.23
C LYS A 96 27.92 -12.96 -14.44
N TYR A 97 27.86 -12.92 -13.11
CA TYR A 97 28.81 -13.59 -12.22
C TYR A 97 28.24 -14.83 -11.52
N LYS A 98 27.21 -15.47 -12.07
CA LYS A 98 26.52 -16.62 -11.44
C LYS A 98 27.46 -17.74 -11.01
N ASP A 99 28.52 -17.98 -11.79
CA ASP A 99 29.47 -19.07 -11.57
C ASP A 99 30.66 -18.67 -10.68
N HIS A 100 30.64 -17.46 -10.09
CA HIS A 100 31.67 -16.95 -9.20
C HIS A 100 31.11 -16.77 -7.78
N PRO A 101 31.21 -17.79 -6.90
CA PRO A 101 30.56 -17.79 -5.59
C PRO A 101 30.94 -16.60 -4.70
N GLU A 102 32.23 -16.24 -4.68
CA GLU A 102 32.73 -15.12 -3.86
C GLU A 102 32.15 -13.78 -4.32
N LYS A 103 32.19 -13.52 -5.63
CA LYS A 103 31.64 -12.29 -6.22
C LYS A 103 30.12 -12.24 -6.12
N MET A 104 29.45 -13.39 -6.21
CA MET A 104 28.01 -13.49 -5.96
C MET A 104 27.67 -13.14 -4.51
N MET A 105 28.46 -13.60 -3.54
CA MET A 105 28.26 -13.27 -2.14
C MET A 105 28.43 -11.77 -1.88
N GLU A 106 29.42 -11.12 -2.50
CA GLU A 106 29.60 -9.66 -2.40
C GLU A 106 28.42 -8.89 -2.99
N LEU A 107 27.95 -9.28 -4.18
CA LEU A 107 26.81 -8.63 -4.83
C LEU A 107 25.51 -8.83 -4.04
N GLN A 108 25.32 -9.99 -3.42
CA GLN A 108 24.20 -10.24 -2.50
C GLN A 108 24.28 -9.33 -1.26
N LYS A 109 25.45 -9.20 -0.64
CA LYS A 109 25.65 -8.27 0.50
C LYS A 109 25.30 -6.84 0.10
N LYS A 110 25.79 -6.39 -1.07
CA LYS A 110 25.44 -5.07 -1.63
C LYS A 110 23.94 -4.93 -1.87
N GLN A 111 23.26 -6.00 -2.30
CA GLN A 111 21.81 -5.97 -2.45
C GLN A 111 21.08 -5.79 -1.11
N LEU A 112 21.56 -6.44 -0.04
CA LEU A 112 21.02 -6.28 1.31
C LEU A 112 21.19 -4.84 1.84
N GLU A 113 22.28 -4.16 1.51
CA GLU A 113 22.50 -2.75 1.89
C GLU A 113 21.45 -1.78 1.30
N PHE A 114 20.81 -2.15 0.19
CA PHE A 114 19.74 -1.34 -0.38
C PHE A 114 18.42 -1.46 0.38
N ILE A 115 18.20 -2.53 1.17
CA ILE A 115 16.97 -2.74 1.94
C ILE A 115 16.71 -1.58 2.90
N PRO A 116 17.62 -1.24 3.85
CA PRO A 116 17.36 -0.15 4.80
C PRO A 116 17.25 1.21 4.10
N LYS A 117 17.99 1.44 3.01
CA LYS A 117 17.88 2.66 2.20
C LYS A 117 16.50 2.78 1.56
N THR A 118 16.02 1.70 0.93
CA THR A 118 14.70 1.65 0.29
C THR A 118 13.60 1.85 1.32
N MET A 119 13.67 1.13 2.45
CA MET A 119 12.70 1.27 3.54
C MET A 119 12.67 2.71 4.05
N LYS A 120 13.82 3.34 4.31
CA LYS A 120 13.85 4.73 4.79
C LYS A 120 13.14 5.70 3.83
N LEU A 121 13.31 5.50 2.52
CA LEU A 121 12.70 6.36 1.49
C LEU A 121 11.20 6.07 1.29
N SER A 122 10.75 4.83 1.41
CA SER A 122 9.36 4.43 1.15
C SER A 122 8.45 4.44 2.39
N MET A 123 9.00 4.18 3.57
CA MET A 123 8.21 3.91 4.78
C MET A 123 7.40 5.11 5.26
N ARG A 124 7.79 6.34 4.90
CA ARG A 124 6.98 7.53 5.17
C ARG A 124 5.61 7.45 4.47
N SER A 125 5.56 7.06 3.20
CA SER A 125 4.29 6.90 2.51
C SER A 125 3.45 5.81 3.14
N PHE A 126 4.07 4.66 3.47
CA PHE A 126 3.37 3.56 4.13
C PHE A 126 2.75 3.97 5.46
N ALA A 127 3.41 4.83 6.24
CA ALA A 127 2.87 5.33 7.49
C ALA A 127 1.59 6.17 7.28
N TYR A 128 1.62 7.06 6.28
CA TYR A 128 0.48 7.92 5.96
C TYR A 128 -0.71 7.13 5.40
N THR A 129 -0.45 6.12 4.56
CA THR A 129 -1.51 5.32 3.96
C THR A 129 -1.95 4.16 4.83
N GLY A 130 -1.10 3.66 5.73
CA GLY A 130 -1.34 2.43 6.49
C GLY A 130 -2.56 2.51 7.40
N VAL A 131 -2.68 3.57 8.21
CA VAL A 131 -3.83 3.73 9.13
C VAL A 131 -5.15 3.83 8.38
N PRO A 132 -5.31 4.75 7.40
CA PRO A 132 -6.55 4.85 6.64
C PRO A 132 -6.87 3.56 5.89
N PHE A 133 -5.87 2.89 5.33
CA PHE A 133 -6.04 1.66 4.58
C PHE A 133 -6.55 0.51 5.46
N ILE A 134 -5.99 0.35 6.67
CA ILE A 134 -6.44 -0.66 7.63
C ILE A 134 -7.89 -0.42 8.05
N LEU A 135 -8.24 0.81 8.43
CA LEU A 135 -9.61 1.16 8.82
C LEU A 135 -10.60 0.91 7.69
N PHE A 136 -10.21 1.30 6.48
CA PHE A 136 -11.01 1.11 5.29
C PHE A 136 -11.19 -0.38 4.95
N PHE A 137 -10.15 -1.20 5.07
CA PHE A 137 -10.25 -2.65 4.88
C PHE A 137 -11.13 -3.34 5.93
N ARG A 138 -11.10 -2.85 7.18
CA ARG A 138 -12.00 -3.34 8.23
C ARG A 138 -13.45 -3.04 7.93
N TRP A 139 -13.74 -1.81 7.49
CA TRP A 139 -15.07 -1.47 7.01
C TRP A 139 -15.48 -2.30 5.80
N PHE A 140 -14.58 -2.54 4.83
CA PHE A 140 -14.89 -3.37 3.66
C PHE A 140 -15.31 -4.78 4.04
N ASN A 141 -14.63 -5.39 5.02
CA ASN A 141 -14.99 -6.69 5.55
C ASN A 141 -16.39 -6.67 6.18
N ASP A 142 -16.67 -5.73 7.10
CA ASP A 142 -18.00 -5.57 7.70
C ASP A 142 -19.09 -5.38 6.64
N TYR A 143 -18.83 -4.51 5.65
CA TYR A 143 -19.76 -4.17 4.60
C TYR A 143 -20.11 -5.40 3.77
N PHE A 144 -19.11 -6.11 3.23
CA PHE A 144 -19.36 -7.27 2.38
C PHE A 144 -19.93 -8.47 3.12
N THR A 145 -19.56 -8.66 4.39
CA THR A 145 -20.21 -9.66 5.24
C THR A 145 -21.68 -9.31 5.50
N SER A 146 -22.01 -8.01 5.69
CA SER A 146 -23.39 -7.59 5.96
C SER A 146 -24.33 -7.73 4.75
N ILE A 147 -23.81 -7.69 3.52
CA ILE A 147 -24.60 -7.89 2.29
C ILE A 147 -24.51 -9.33 1.73
N GLY A 148 -24.01 -10.28 2.52
CA GLY A 148 -24.05 -11.72 2.17
C GLY A 148 -22.92 -12.22 1.28
N GLU A 149 -21.73 -11.61 1.35
CA GLU A 149 -20.51 -12.06 0.65
C GLU A 149 -20.69 -12.19 -0.87
N PRO A 150 -20.95 -11.08 -1.58
CA PRO A 150 -21.34 -11.13 -2.97
C PRO A 150 -20.18 -11.56 -3.88
N VAL A 151 -20.54 -12.20 -4.98
CA VAL A 151 -19.59 -12.68 -5.98
C VAL A 151 -19.42 -11.64 -7.08
N PHE A 152 -18.18 -11.22 -7.30
CA PHE A 152 -17.79 -10.27 -8.34
C PHE A 152 -17.46 -11.02 -9.63
N ILE A 153 -17.89 -10.45 -10.77
CA ILE A 153 -17.71 -11.02 -12.12
C ILE A 153 -18.09 -12.52 -12.17
N GLY A 154 -19.02 -12.97 -11.31
CA GLY A 154 -19.53 -14.34 -11.29
C GLY A 154 -18.65 -15.43 -10.66
N PHE A 155 -17.41 -15.15 -10.21
CA PHE A 155 -16.59 -16.20 -9.58
C PHE A 155 -15.61 -15.77 -8.47
N MET A 156 -15.39 -14.47 -8.21
CA MET A 156 -14.37 -14.03 -7.26
C MET A 156 -14.97 -13.23 -6.10
N GLY A 157 -14.43 -13.40 -4.89
CA GLY A 157 -14.78 -12.56 -3.74
C GLY A 157 -14.19 -11.15 -3.84
N TRP A 158 -14.69 -10.25 -3.00
CA TRP A 158 -14.30 -8.84 -2.99
C TRP A 158 -12.78 -8.61 -2.86
N PHE A 159 -12.09 -9.44 -2.06
CA PHE A 159 -10.65 -9.29 -1.81
C PHE A 159 -9.82 -9.56 -3.07
N ILE A 160 -10.15 -10.62 -3.81
CA ILE A 160 -9.46 -10.97 -5.06
C ILE A 160 -9.77 -9.94 -6.13
N PHE A 161 -11.03 -9.51 -6.25
CA PHE A 161 -11.42 -8.44 -7.16
C PHE A 161 -10.64 -7.14 -6.87
N TYR A 162 -10.60 -6.73 -5.61
CA TYR A 162 -9.84 -5.57 -5.14
C TYR A 162 -8.36 -5.67 -5.54
N LEU A 163 -7.73 -6.83 -5.27
CA LEU A 163 -6.32 -7.04 -5.53
C LEU A 163 -6.00 -6.94 -7.03
N LEU A 164 -6.79 -7.60 -7.88
CA LEU A 164 -6.57 -7.56 -9.33
C LEU A 164 -6.79 -6.16 -9.89
N ALA A 165 -7.90 -5.50 -9.54
CA ALA A 165 -8.20 -4.14 -10.00
C ALA A 165 -7.14 -3.13 -9.52
N SER A 166 -6.69 -3.22 -8.27
CA SER A 166 -5.65 -2.32 -7.73
C SER A 166 -4.29 -2.55 -8.40
N ILE A 167 -3.91 -3.77 -8.76
CA ILE A 167 -2.69 -4.04 -9.53
C ILE A 167 -2.77 -3.37 -10.91
N ILE A 168 -3.89 -3.52 -11.62
CA ILE A 168 -4.10 -2.93 -12.94
C ILE A 168 -4.04 -1.40 -12.85
N PHE A 169 -4.85 -0.79 -11.98
CA PHE A 169 -4.88 0.66 -11.83
C PHE A 169 -3.54 1.22 -11.34
N SER A 170 -2.88 0.56 -10.39
CA SER A 170 -1.60 1.04 -9.88
C SER A 170 -0.49 0.96 -10.93
N SER A 171 -0.52 -0.05 -11.81
CA SER A 171 0.40 -0.12 -12.96
C SER A 171 0.22 1.07 -13.90
N ILE A 172 -1.04 1.38 -14.24
CA ILE A 172 -1.37 2.50 -15.13
C ILE A 172 -1.01 3.85 -14.48
N LEU A 173 -1.47 4.08 -13.25
CA LEU A 173 -1.31 5.34 -12.54
C LEU A 173 0.16 5.63 -12.20
N ARG A 174 0.93 4.64 -11.75
CA ARG A 174 2.36 4.84 -11.47
C ARG A 174 3.14 5.21 -12.73
N LYS A 175 2.82 4.59 -13.87
CA LYS A 175 3.44 4.94 -15.16
C LYS A 175 3.05 6.35 -15.60
N TRP A 176 1.77 6.69 -15.51
CA TRP A 176 1.27 8.02 -15.90
C TRP A 176 1.84 9.14 -15.02
N MET A 177 1.97 8.88 -13.72
CA MET A 177 2.42 9.88 -12.74
C MET A 177 3.94 9.87 -12.50
N ASP A 178 4.68 8.98 -13.18
CA ASP A 178 6.12 8.76 -13.04
C ASP A 178 6.57 8.48 -11.59
N VAL A 179 5.81 7.60 -10.93
CA VAL A 179 6.00 7.14 -9.55
C VAL A 179 6.70 5.79 -9.54
N VAL A 180 7.69 5.66 -8.65
CA VAL A 180 8.52 4.45 -8.49
C VAL A 180 7.82 3.34 -7.74
#